data_AF-A0A7X8V5X2-F1
#
_entry.id   AF-A0A7X8V5X2-F1
#
_cell.length_a   1.000
_cell.length_b   1.000
_cell.length_c   1.000
_cell.angle_alpha   90.00
_cell.angle_beta   90.00
_cell.angle_gamma   90.00
#
_symmetry.space_group_name_H-M   'P 1'
#
loop_
_entity.id
_entity.type
_entity.pdbx_description
1 polymer ?
#
loop_
_entity_poly.entity_id
_entity_poly.type
_entity_poly.pdbx_seq_one_letter_code
_entity_poly.pdbx_strand_id
1 'polypeptide(L)'
;MLLGIPRSLFFFYYHPFWTTFWRELGVDCLVSPPTTPAILQQGLELALDEFCLPVKVHYGHLAYLDNHAGLIFSPAFGRWGRRGHFCPKLKALHDLVKQHFPRAVEFWHDLDAEEMLQPGPWWKGVTSIVPGVKRKRFRAAWQEACRQQAAFQQLWAAGYNPAEAAARLNGG
;
A
#
# COMPACT_ATOMS: atom_id res chain seq x y z
N MET A 1 -7.65 16.11 -2.84
CA MET A 1 -8.23 14.74 -2.84
C MET A 1 -7.39 13.91 -1.90
N LEU A 2 -8.03 13.19 -0.97
CA LEU A 2 -7.32 12.42 0.05
C LEU A 2 -7.32 10.94 -0.30
N LEU A 3 -6.14 10.35 -0.43
CA LEU A 3 -5.92 8.92 -0.69
C LEU A 3 -5.64 8.18 0.62
N GLY A 4 -6.50 7.25 0.97
CA GLY A 4 -6.35 6.40 2.14
C GLY A 4 -5.37 5.25 1.90
N ILE A 5 -4.33 5.10 2.72
CA ILE A 5 -3.38 3.99 2.68
C ILE A 5 -3.59 3.11 3.92
N PRO A 6 -3.97 1.83 3.76
CA PRO A 6 -4.22 0.95 4.89
C PRO A 6 -2.92 0.56 5.58
N ARG A 7 -2.85 0.74 6.91
CA ARG A 7 -1.74 0.35 7.79
C ARG A 7 -1.81 -1.14 8.12
N SER A 8 -1.79 -1.98 7.09
CA SER A 8 -1.90 -3.44 7.22
C SER A 8 -1.14 -4.14 6.09
N LEU A 9 -0.99 -5.47 6.21
CA LEU A 9 -0.27 -6.30 5.25
C LEU A 9 1.13 -5.72 4.97
N PHE A 10 1.42 -5.42 3.71
CA PHE A 10 2.72 -4.99 3.24
C PHE A 10 3.05 -3.52 3.50
N PHE A 11 2.16 -2.77 4.15
CA PHE A 11 2.41 -1.39 4.57
C PHE A 11 3.73 -1.25 5.33
N PHE A 12 3.99 -2.16 6.27
CA PHE A 12 5.21 -2.08 7.09
C PHE A 12 6.50 -2.25 6.29
N TYR A 13 6.41 -2.79 5.08
CA TYR A 13 7.53 -2.99 4.18
C TYR A 13 7.66 -1.86 3.15
N TYR A 14 6.54 -1.36 2.60
CA TYR A 14 6.54 -0.48 1.43
C TYR A 14 5.87 0.88 1.63
N HIS A 15 5.44 1.23 2.85
CA HIS A 15 4.86 2.56 3.06
C HIS A 15 5.76 3.72 2.65
N PRO A 16 7.10 3.72 2.81
CA PRO A 16 7.93 4.85 2.40
C PRO A 16 7.85 5.06 0.89
N PHE A 17 7.86 3.98 0.12
CA PHE A 17 7.60 4.05 -1.32
C PHE A 17 6.22 4.65 -1.61
N TRP A 18 5.16 4.05 -1.06
CA TRP A 18 3.78 4.44 -1.37
C TRP A 18 3.49 5.89 -1.02
N THR A 19 3.85 6.32 0.20
CA THR A 19 3.59 7.70 0.64
C THR A 19 4.40 8.70 -0.16
N THR A 20 5.68 8.41 -0.44
CA THR A 20 6.54 9.30 -1.22
C THR A 20 6.03 9.44 -2.65
N PHE A 21 5.70 8.33 -3.30
CA PHE A 21 5.23 8.33 -4.68
C PHE A 21 4.00 9.23 -4.86
N TRP A 22 3.00 9.06 -4.00
CA TRP A 22 1.77 9.85 -4.08
C TRP A 22 1.97 11.33 -3.72
N ARG A 23 2.81 11.62 -2.71
CA ARG A 23 3.16 12.99 -2.34
C ARG A 23 3.90 13.74 -3.46
N GLU A 24 4.84 13.09 -4.14
CA GLU A 24 5.54 13.66 -5.31
C GLU A 24 4.60 13.97 -6.48
N LEU A 25 3.50 13.21 -6.59
CA LEU A 25 2.43 13.48 -7.55
C LEU A 25 1.44 14.58 -7.08
N GLY A 26 1.60 15.11 -5.87
CA GLY A 26 0.73 16.14 -5.29
C GLY A 26 -0.58 15.57 -4.73
N VAL A 27 -0.59 14.29 -4.34
CA VAL A 27 -1.74 13.64 -3.71
C VAL A 27 -1.51 13.56 -2.19
N ASP A 28 -2.46 14.07 -1.43
CA ASP A 28 -2.45 13.96 0.03
C ASP A 28 -2.80 12.52 0.43
N CYS A 29 -2.06 11.98 1.40
CA CYS A 29 -2.25 10.62 1.89
C CYS A 29 -2.70 10.62 3.35
N LEU A 30 -3.73 9.82 3.64
CA LEU A 30 -4.15 9.48 5.00
C LEU A 30 -3.77 8.02 5.27
N VAL A 31 -2.93 7.77 6.25
CA VAL A 31 -2.67 6.40 6.72
C VAL A 31 -3.67 6.06 7.82
N SER A 32 -4.32 4.89 7.74
CA SER A 32 -5.21 4.42 8.82
C SER A 32 -4.42 4.27 10.15
N PRO A 33 -5.04 4.43 11.32
CA PRO A 33 -4.35 4.38 12.61
C PRO A 33 -3.77 2.98 12.90
N PRO A 34 -2.97 2.82 13.97
CA PRO A 34 -2.61 1.50 14.49
C PRO A 34 -3.84 0.60 14.67
N THR A 35 -3.68 -0.70 14.45
CA THR A 35 -4.76 -1.66 14.66
C THR A 35 -5.26 -1.61 16.10
N THR A 36 -6.56 -1.34 16.27
CA THR A 36 -7.26 -1.40 17.56
C THR A 36 -8.20 -2.62 17.60
N PRO A 37 -8.69 -3.04 18.77
CA PRO A 37 -9.73 -4.07 18.85
C PRO A 37 -10.97 -3.73 18.01
N ALA A 38 -11.33 -2.44 17.90
CA ALA A 38 -12.44 -1.99 17.06
C ALA A 38 -12.16 -2.20 15.56
N ILE A 39 -10.95 -1.87 15.09
CA ILE A 39 -10.55 -2.13 13.70
C ILE A 39 -10.54 -3.63 13.43
N LEU A 40 -9.99 -4.42 14.34
CA LEU A 40 -9.99 -5.88 14.19
C LEU A 40 -11.43 -6.41 14.12
N GLN A 41 -12.31 -5.98 15.01
CA GLN A 41 -13.70 -6.42 15.07
C GLN A 41 -14.45 -6.10 13.77
N GLN A 42 -14.34 -4.88 13.25
CA GLN A 42 -14.92 -4.52 11.94
C GLN A 42 -14.37 -5.42 10.82
N GLY A 43 -13.08 -5.73 10.88
CA GLY A 43 -12.45 -6.64 9.94
C GLY A 43 -12.98 -8.08 10.01
N LEU A 44 -13.28 -8.57 11.22
CA LEU A 44 -13.88 -9.88 11.44
C LEU A 44 -15.31 -9.95 10.91
N GLU A 45 -16.08 -8.86 11.04
CA GLU A 45 -17.47 -8.77 10.58
C GLU A 45 -17.62 -8.66 9.06
N LEU A 46 -16.67 -7.98 8.40
CA LEU A 46 -16.75 -7.72 6.96
C LEU A 46 -16.07 -8.78 6.08
N ALA A 47 -15.03 -9.43 6.59
CA ALA A 47 -14.24 -10.36 5.80
C ALA A 47 -14.80 -11.79 5.87
N LEU A 48 -14.66 -12.56 4.79
CA LEU A 48 -15.04 -13.98 4.78
C LEU A 48 -14.36 -14.77 5.89
N ASP A 49 -15.08 -15.74 6.46
CA ASP A 49 -14.64 -16.50 7.63
C ASP A 49 -13.33 -17.25 7.40
N GLU A 50 -13.15 -17.81 6.21
CA GLU A 50 -11.92 -18.52 5.81
C GLU A 50 -10.69 -17.61 5.68
N PHE A 51 -10.82 -16.28 5.67
CA PHE A 51 -9.64 -15.41 5.55
C PHE A 51 -8.73 -15.48 6.77
N CYS A 52 -7.43 -15.39 6.51
CA CYS A 52 -6.46 -15.33 7.60
C CYS A 52 -6.59 -13.99 8.33
N LEU A 53 -6.18 -13.98 9.60
CA LEU A 53 -6.27 -12.80 10.46
C LEU A 53 -5.67 -11.53 9.82
N PRO A 54 -4.51 -11.56 9.13
CA PRO A 54 -3.98 -10.35 8.47
C PRO A 54 -4.91 -9.75 7.41
N VAL A 55 -5.64 -10.59 6.67
CA VAL A 55 -6.64 -10.13 5.70
C VAL A 55 -7.86 -9.55 6.42
N LYS A 56 -8.32 -10.18 7.51
CA LYS A 56 -9.43 -9.63 8.31
C LYS A 56 -9.06 -8.26 8.88
N VAL A 57 -7.86 -8.12 9.46
CA VAL A 57 -7.32 -6.82 9.89
C VAL A 57 -7.31 -5.80 8.75
N HIS A 58 -6.87 -6.20 7.55
CA HIS A 58 -6.90 -5.33 6.37
C HIS A 58 -8.30 -4.80 6.06
N TYR A 59 -9.34 -5.63 6.07
CA TYR A 59 -10.74 -5.19 5.91
C TYR A 59 -11.15 -4.14 6.94
N GLY A 60 -10.73 -4.29 8.20
CA GLY A 60 -10.96 -3.28 9.23
C GLY A 60 -10.30 -1.94 8.91
N HIS A 61 -9.05 -1.96 8.43
CA HIS A 61 -8.38 -0.73 8.00
C HIS A 61 -9.04 -0.10 6.77
N LEU A 62 -9.56 -0.89 5.84
CA LEU A 62 -10.33 -0.39 4.70
C LEU A 62 -11.64 0.24 5.15
N ALA A 63 -12.37 -0.38 6.09
CA ALA A 63 -13.59 0.17 6.66
C ALA A 63 -13.36 1.51 7.37
N TYR A 64 -12.25 1.64 8.12
CA TYR A 64 -11.82 2.92 8.64
C TYR A 64 -11.62 3.93 7.51
N LEU A 65 -10.81 3.59 6.49
CA LEU A 65 -10.48 4.53 5.42
C LEU A 65 -11.67 4.91 4.54
N ASP A 66 -12.65 4.02 4.37
CA ASP A 66 -13.85 4.30 3.60
C ASP A 66 -14.59 5.51 4.18
N ASN A 67 -14.61 5.65 5.51
CA ASN A 67 -15.24 6.77 6.20
C ASN A 67 -14.38 8.06 6.26
N HIS A 68 -13.10 8.00 5.89
CA HIS A 68 -12.14 9.10 6.14
C HIS A 68 -11.37 9.56 4.90
N ALA A 69 -11.43 8.85 3.78
CA ALA A 69 -10.71 9.17 2.56
C ALA A 69 -11.63 9.14 1.32
N GLY A 70 -11.30 9.95 0.31
CA GLY A 70 -12.07 10.01 -0.93
C GLY A 70 -11.80 8.83 -1.86
N LEU A 71 -10.60 8.24 -1.77
CA LEU A 71 -10.19 7.03 -2.47
C LEU A 71 -9.38 6.17 -1.51
N ILE A 72 -9.39 4.85 -1.71
CA ILE A 72 -8.59 3.92 -0.91
C ILE A 72 -7.55 3.25 -1.81
N PHE A 73 -6.29 3.33 -1.41
CA PHE A 73 -5.20 2.61 -2.04
C PHE A 73 -5.22 1.15 -1.59
N SER A 74 -5.56 0.24 -2.49
CA SER A 74 -5.58 -1.20 -2.24
C SER A 74 -4.38 -1.87 -2.94
N PRO A 75 -3.30 -2.21 -2.21
CA PRO A 75 -2.15 -2.84 -2.81
C PRO A 75 -2.45 -4.30 -3.16
N ALA A 76 -2.40 -4.63 -4.44
CA ALA A 76 -2.43 -6.00 -4.95
C ALA A 76 -1.01 -6.48 -5.20
N PHE A 77 -0.73 -7.74 -4.89
CA PHE A 77 0.61 -8.33 -5.07
C PHE A 77 0.54 -9.52 -6.03
N GLY A 78 1.38 -9.48 -7.06
CA GLY A 78 1.42 -10.47 -8.13
C GLY A 78 2.47 -11.56 -7.87
N ARG A 79 3.65 -11.36 -8.46
CA ARG A 79 4.79 -12.28 -8.37
C ARG A 79 5.88 -11.72 -7.47
N TRP A 80 6.69 -12.62 -6.94
CA TRP A 80 7.95 -12.30 -6.31
C TRP A 80 9.07 -13.07 -7.00
N GLY A 81 10.04 -12.34 -7.55
CA GLY A 81 11.08 -12.92 -8.39
C GLY A 81 10.52 -13.67 -9.61
N ARG A 82 11.29 -14.66 -10.12
CA ARG A 82 10.93 -15.38 -11.35
C ARG A 82 9.85 -16.45 -11.18
N ARG A 83 9.71 -17.03 -9.98
CA ARG A 83 8.83 -18.18 -9.72
C ARG A 83 8.03 -18.07 -8.42
N GLY A 84 8.24 -17.02 -7.63
CA GLY A 84 7.52 -16.81 -6.39
C GLY A 84 6.13 -16.26 -6.63
N HIS A 85 5.17 -16.74 -5.86
CA HIS A 85 3.80 -16.28 -5.88
C HIS A 85 3.32 -16.06 -4.44
N PHE A 86 2.52 -15.01 -4.26
CA PHE A 86 1.82 -14.81 -3.01
C PHE A 86 0.67 -15.80 -2.85
N CYS A 87 0.19 -15.93 -1.62
CA CYS A 87 -0.91 -16.84 -1.30
C CYS A 87 -2.17 -16.49 -2.13
N PRO A 88 -3.01 -17.49 -2.47
CA PRO A 88 -4.21 -17.25 -3.28
C PRO A 88 -5.15 -16.21 -2.66
N LYS A 89 -5.23 -16.15 -1.33
CA LYS A 89 -6.06 -15.18 -0.59
C LYS A 89 -5.63 -13.73 -0.82
N LEU A 90 -4.33 -13.44 -0.80
CA LEU A 90 -3.81 -12.11 -1.08
C LEU A 90 -4.03 -11.71 -2.55
N LYS A 91 -3.88 -12.68 -3.46
CA LYS A 91 -4.14 -12.44 -4.88
C LYS A 91 -5.62 -12.16 -5.15
N ALA A 92 -6.53 -12.89 -4.51
CA ALA A 92 -7.97 -12.67 -4.62
C ALA A 92 -8.46 -11.43 -3.86
N LEU A 93 -7.66 -10.93 -2.91
CA LEU A 93 -8.06 -9.84 -2.02
C LEU A 93 -8.56 -8.61 -2.76
N HIS A 94 -7.90 -8.23 -3.85
CA HIS A 94 -8.26 -7.02 -4.61
C HIS A 94 -9.67 -7.07 -5.20
N ASP A 95 -10.06 -8.21 -5.78
CA ASP A 95 -11.39 -8.39 -6.37
C ASP A 95 -12.47 -8.37 -5.31
N LEU A 96 -12.20 -8.98 -4.16
CA LEU A 96 -13.15 -9.10 -3.06
C LEU A 96 -13.29 -7.79 -2.27
N VAL A 97 -12.20 -7.05 -2.12
CA VAL A 97 -12.20 -5.71 -1.51
C VAL A 97 -13.07 -4.76 -2.31
N LYS A 98 -13.01 -4.79 -3.65
CA LYS A 98 -13.86 -3.91 -4.49
C LYS A 98 -15.36 -4.16 -4.34
N GLN A 99 -15.76 -5.37 -3.94
CA GLN A 99 -17.19 -5.68 -3.70
C GLN A 99 -17.74 -4.94 -2.47
N HIS A 100 -16.91 -4.76 -1.44
CA HIS A 100 -17.29 -4.07 -0.20
C HIS A 100 -16.91 -2.59 -0.21
N PHE A 101 -15.82 -2.24 -0.91
CA PHE A 101 -15.22 -0.91 -0.92
C PHE A 101 -15.06 -0.45 -2.38
N PRO A 102 -16.14 0.04 -3.03
CA PRO A 102 -16.10 0.44 -4.44
C PRO A 102 -15.16 1.62 -4.73
N ARG A 103 -14.76 2.38 -3.70
CA ARG A 103 -13.76 3.45 -3.79
C ARG A 103 -12.31 2.96 -3.68
N ALA A 104 -12.10 1.66 -3.49
CA ALA A 104 -10.77 1.05 -3.49
C ALA A 104 -10.21 0.97 -4.91
N VAL A 105 -9.10 1.68 -5.12
CA VAL A 105 -8.34 1.65 -6.36
C VAL A 105 -7.16 0.71 -6.21
N GLU A 106 -7.05 -0.18 -7.17
CA GLU A 106 -6.07 -1.25 -7.15
C GLU A 106 -4.76 -0.83 -7.82
N PHE A 107 -3.66 -1.17 -7.16
CA PHE A 107 -2.31 -1.06 -7.72
C PHE A 107 -1.61 -2.40 -7.62
N TRP A 108 -1.27 -2.99 -8.77
CA TRP A 108 -0.52 -4.24 -8.86
C TRP A 108 0.96 -4.00 -8.60
N HIS A 109 1.52 -4.78 -7.69
CA HIS A 109 2.91 -4.80 -7.28
C HIS A 109 3.48 -6.17 -7.65
N ASP A 110 4.40 -6.20 -8.61
CA ASP A 110 5.33 -7.31 -8.75
C ASP A 110 6.60 -6.94 -7.99
N LEU A 111 7.22 -7.93 -7.34
CA LEU A 111 8.51 -7.78 -6.66
C LEU A 111 9.60 -8.45 -7.47
N ASP A 112 10.78 -7.82 -7.57
CA ASP A 112 11.98 -8.51 -8.08
C ASP A 112 12.59 -9.45 -7.02
N ALA A 113 13.76 -10.01 -7.31
CA ALA A 113 14.42 -10.95 -6.40
C ALA A 113 14.90 -10.28 -5.11
N GLU A 114 15.12 -8.98 -5.16
CA GLU A 114 15.54 -8.09 -4.07
C GLU A 114 14.34 -7.47 -3.32
N GLU A 115 13.14 -7.98 -3.57
CA GLU A 115 11.87 -7.53 -2.97
C GLU A 115 11.53 -6.06 -3.26
N MET A 116 12.08 -5.50 -4.35
CA MET A 116 11.78 -4.15 -4.80
C MET A 116 10.54 -4.11 -5.68
N LEU A 117 9.70 -3.10 -5.42
CA LEU A 117 8.50 -2.84 -6.20
C LEU A 117 8.87 -2.55 -7.65
N GLN A 118 8.32 -3.36 -8.56
CA GLN A 118 8.44 -3.15 -10.00
C GLN A 118 7.30 -2.26 -10.50
N PRO A 119 7.54 -1.42 -11.51
CA PRO A 119 6.49 -0.63 -12.13
C PRO A 119 5.51 -1.55 -12.86
N GLY A 120 4.43 -1.92 -12.18
CA GLY A 120 3.26 -2.55 -12.78
C GLY A 120 2.49 -1.58 -13.70
N PRO A 121 1.23 -1.85 -14.06
CA PRO A 121 0.41 -0.98 -14.89
C PRO A 121 -0.05 0.32 -14.18
N TRP A 122 0.76 0.87 -13.27
CA TRP A 122 0.49 2.04 -12.45
C TRP A 122 0.17 3.28 -13.28
N TRP A 123 0.76 3.42 -14.46
CA TRP A 123 0.53 4.59 -15.30
C TRP A 123 -0.96 4.87 -15.54
N LYS A 124 -1.75 3.82 -15.85
CA LYS A 124 -3.19 3.96 -16.11
C LYS A 124 -3.94 4.42 -14.86
N GLY A 125 -3.73 3.75 -13.72
CA GLY A 125 -4.37 4.09 -12.45
C GLY A 125 -3.95 5.47 -11.93
N VAL A 126 -2.69 5.86 -12.13
CA VAL A 126 -2.21 7.19 -11.77
C VAL A 126 -2.86 8.26 -12.63
N THR A 127 -2.99 8.06 -13.95
CA THR A 127 -3.65 9.04 -14.82
C THR A 127 -5.15 9.20 -14.55
N SER A 128 -5.83 8.18 -14.00
CA SER A 128 -7.24 8.31 -13.61
C SER A 128 -7.41 9.05 -12.28
N ILE A 129 -6.43 8.97 -11.38
CA ILE A 129 -6.42 9.67 -10.09
C ILE A 129 -5.89 11.10 -10.22
N VAL A 130 -4.85 11.31 -11.03
CA VAL A 130 -4.19 12.60 -11.25
C VAL A 130 -4.24 12.95 -12.75
N PRO A 131 -5.38 13.47 -13.24
CA PRO A 131 -5.52 13.85 -14.64
C PRO A 131 -4.45 14.86 -15.07
N GLY A 132 -3.87 14.67 -16.25
CA GLY A 132 -2.85 15.59 -16.80
C GLY A 132 -1.42 15.38 -16.26
N VAL A 133 -1.19 14.39 -15.38
CA VAL A 133 0.16 14.02 -14.95
C VAL A 133 1.06 13.70 -16.15
N LYS A 134 2.23 14.33 -16.23
CA LYS A 134 3.20 14.09 -17.30
C LYS A 134 4.05 12.86 -16.99
N ARG A 135 4.42 12.07 -18.01
CA ARG A 135 5.33 10.91 -17.85
C ARG A 135 6.64 11.26 -17.15
N LYS A 136 7.19 12.45 -17.40
CA LYS A 136 8.39 12.94 -16.70
C LYS A 136 8.18 13.02 -15.19
N ARG A 137 7.05 13.57 -14.75
CA ARG A 137 6.69 13.69 -13.33
C ARG A 137 6.46 12.33 -12.69
N PHE A 138 5.73 11.42 -13.37
CA PHE A 138 5.56 10.05 -12.90
C PHE A 138 6.90 9.33 -12.68
N ARG A 139 7.84 9.42 -13.64
CA ARG A 139 9.16 8.80 -13.50
C ARG A 139 9.96 9.40 -12.36
N ALA A 140 9.92 10.73 -12.20
CA ALA A 140 10.60 11.40 -11.08
C ALA A 140 10.03 10.94 -9.73
N ALA A 141 8.70 10.91 -9.58
CA ALA A 141 8.03 10.41 -8.38
C ALA A 141 8.39 8.94 -8.08
N TRP A 142 8.46 8.10 -9.11
CA TRP A 142 8.88 6.70 -8.97
C TRP A 142 10.33 6.57 -8.50
N GLN A 143 11.24 7.34 -9.09
CA GLN A 143 12.66 7.33 -8.71
C GLN A 143 12.88 7.83 -7.28
N GLU A 144 12.16 8.87 -6.87
CA GLU A 144 12.18 9.35 -5.49
C GLU A 144 11.68 8.28 -4.52
N ALA A 145 10.53 7.67 -4.83
CA ALA A 145 9.95 6.60 -4.02
C ALA A 145 10.89 5.39 -3.88
N CYS A 146 11.55 4.97 -4.97
CA CYS A 146 12.59 3.94 -4.93
C CYS A 146 13.76 4.33 -4.01
N ARG A 147 14.21 5.59 -4.05
CA ARG A 147 15.31 6.07 -3.21
C ARG A 147 14.94 6.03 -1.73
N GLN A 148 13.76 6.52 -1.37
CA GLN A 148 13.25 6.46 0.01
C GLN A 148 13.08 5.01 0.49
N GLN A 149 12.60 4.13 -0.39
CA GLN A 149 12.49 2.70 -0.09
C GLN A 149 13.85 2.04 0.15
N ALA A 150 14.85 2.34 -0.67
CA ALA A 150 16.20 1.81 -0.48
C ALA A 150 16.82 2.30 0.85
N ALA A 151 16.64 3.58 1.18
CA ALA A 151 17.07 4.12 2.47
C ALA A 151 16.36 3.45 3.66
N PHE A 152 15.06 3.16 3.52
CA PHE A 152 14.30 2.40 4.51
C PHE A 152 14.87 1.00 4.73
N GLN A 153 15.17 0.28 3.65
CA GLN A 153 15.73 -1.07 3.72
C GLN A 153 17.12 -1.09 4.35
N GLN A 154 17.94 -0.05 4.12
CA GLN A 154 19.24 0.08 4.78
C GLN A 154 19.09 0.23 6.31
N LEU A 155 18.11 1.02 6.77
CA LEU A 155 17.81 1.14 8.20
C LEU A 155 17.30 -0.17 8.79
N TRP A 156 16.43 -0.89 8.06
CA TRP A 156 16.01 -2.22 8.48
C TRP A 156 17.21 -3.17 8.61
N ALA A 157 18.07 -3.22 7.60
CA ALA A 157 19.27 -4.07 7.62
C ALA A 157 20.24 -3.71 8.76
N ALA A 158 20.23 -2.45 9.22
CA ALA A 158 20.98 -1.99 10.38
C ALA A 158 20.35 -2.38 11.74
N GLY A 159 19.22 -3.08 11.74
CA GLY A 159 18.55 -3.61 12.94
C GLY A 159 17.42 -2.75 13.49
N TYR A 160 17.07 -1.65 12.81
CA TYR A 160 15.91 -0.84 13.22
C TYR A 160 14.60 -1.53 12.85
N ASN A 161 13.62 -1.50 13.75
CA ASN A 161 12.30 -2.00 13.40
C ASN A 161 11.59 -1.06 12.40
N PRO A 162 10.52 -1.51 11.71
CA PRO A 162 9.85 -0.71 10.68
C PRO A 162 9.37 0.67 11.14
N ALA A 163 8.93 0.81 12.40
CA ALA A 163 8.47 2.09 12.92
C ALA A 163 9.65 3.05 13.18
N GLU A 164 10.75 2.52 13.74
CA GLU A 164 11.99 3.28 13.99
C GLU A 164 12.68 3.73 12.71
N ALA A 165 12.73 2.85 11.71
CA ALA A 165 13.28 3.16 10.39
C ALA A 165 12.44 4.25 9.70
N ALA A 166 11.12 4.15 9.77
CA ALA A 166 10.21 5.17 9.22
C ALA A 166 10.38 6.54 9.90
N ALA A 167 10.53 6.57 11.23
CA ALA A 167 10.75 7.80 11.98
C ALA A 167 12.06 8.50 11.54
N ARG A 168 13.13 7.73 11.34
CA ARG A 168 14.45 8.25 10.93
C ARG A 168 14.47 8.82 9.52
N LEU A 169 13.71 8.24 8.58
CA LEU A 169 13.61 8.76 7.21
C LEU A 169 12.99 10.15 7.13
N ASN A 170 12.04 10.45 8.01
CA ASN A 170 11.35 11.74 8.01
C ASN A 170 12.10 12.85 8.75
N GLY A 171 13.37 12.60 9.13
CA GLY A 171 14.21 13.54 9.88
C GLY A 171 13.83 13.60 11.35
N GLY A 172 14.32 12.62 12.12
CA GLY A 172 14.02 12.42 13.55
C GLY A 172 14.06 13.66 14.42
#